data_AF-X1V2T5-F1
#
_entry.id   AF-X1V2T5-F1
#
_cell.length_a   1.000
_cell.length_b   1.000
_cell.length_c   1.000
_cell.angle_alpha   90.00
_cell.angle_beta   90.00
_cell.angle_gamma   90.00
#
_symmetry.space_group_name_H-M   'P 1'
#
loop_
_entity.id
_entity.type
_entity.pdbx_description
1 polymer ?
#
loop_
_entity_poly.entity_id
_entity_poly.type
_entity_poly.pdbx_seq_one_letter_code
_entity_poly.pdbx_strand_id
1 'polypeptide(L)'
;MISTTIPIIIICMTMFISFFFAGYFGVAIAAVGMLSILGISLATDAYGPIVDNAESIARMAHLGQNTRKRTEKLDELGNSTAAMGKGFAIGSAALTSLALFVSYIGLTKLTSIDLTKTPVMVGLFIGAMMPFIFSALTMNSVGKAAYKII
;
A
#
# COMPACT_ATOMS: atom_id res chain seq x y z
N MET A 1 7.60 -6.27 -10.72
CA MET A 1 8.92 -6.04 -10.08
C MET A 1 9.50 -4.69 -10.44
N ILE A 2 9.56 -4.30 -11.72
CA ILE A 2 10.16 -3.01 -12.14
C ILE A 2 9.35 -1.79 -11.63
N SER A 3 8.03 -1.93 -11.46
CA SER A 3 7.17 -0.83 -11.00
C SER A 3 7.48 -0.31 -9.59
N THR A 4 8.21 -1.07 -8.76
CA THR A 4 8.56 -0.63 -7.40
C THR A 4 9.76 0.32 -7.37
N THR A 5 10.56 0.39 -8.43
CA THR A 5 11.81 1.16 -8.44
C THR A 5 11.58 2.65 -8.20
N ILE A 6 10.70 3.27 -8.99
CA ILE A 6 10.43 4.72 -8.88
C ILE A 6 9.79 5.07 -7.51
N PRO A 7 8.74 4.36 -7.04
CA PRO A 7 8.15 4.64 -5.72
C PRO A 7 9.14 4.54 -4.57
N ILE A 8 10.02 3.53 -4.55
CA ILE A 8 11.00 3.37 -3.47
C ILE A 8 12.02 4.51 -3.49
N ILE A 9 12.50 4.92 -4.67
CA ILE A 9 13.41 6.07 -4.79
C ILE A 9 12.76 7.34 -4.26
N ILE A 10 11.47 7.58 -4.58
CA ILE A 10 10.73 8.73 -4.08
C ILE A 10 10.61 8.67 -2.54
N ILE A 11 10.26 7.53 -1.96
CA ILE A 11 10.16 7.37 -0.50
C ILE A 11 11.51 7.67 0.17
N CYS A 12 12.62 7.15 -0.36
CA CYS A 12 13.95 7.43 0.16
C CYS A 12 14.30 8.92 0.10
N MET A 13 13.99 9.60 -1.02
CA MET A 13 14.19 11.04 -1.16
C MET A 13 13.33 11.83 -0.17
N THR A 14 12.05 11.48 -0.02
CA THR A 14 11.15 12.09 0.96
C THR A 14 11.71 11.94 2.38
N MET A 15 12.16 10.73 2.76
CA MET A 15 12.77 10.49 4.06
C MET A 15 13.99 11.39 4.29
N PHE A 16 14.91 11.46 3.33
CA PHE A 16 16.13 12.24 3.46
C PHE A 16 15.85 13.75 3.59
N ILE A 17 14.99 14.28 2.71
CA ILE A 17 14.63 15.70 2.71
C ILE A 17 13.90 16.06 4.01
N SER A 18 12.89 15.29 4.40
CA SER A 18 12.12 15.57 5.62
C SER A 18 12.98 15.44 6.89
N PHE A 19 13.92 14.49 6.91
CA PHE A 19 14.86 14.35 8.01
C PHE A 19 15.81 15.54 8.11
N PHE A 20 16.29 16.09 7.00
CA PHE A 20 17.16 17.27 6.99
C PHE A 20 16.50 18.49 7.63
N PHE A 21 15.20 18.71 7.41
CA PHE A 21 14.49 19.89 7.93
C PHE A 21 14.07 19.78 9.40
N ALA A 22 13.61 18.60 9.84
CA ALA A 22 13.05 18.44 11.19
C ALA A 22 13.31 17.07 11.83
N GLY A 23 14.39 16.39 11.43
CA GLY A 23 14.75 15.06 11.92
C GLY A 23 13.63 14.05 11.74
N TYR A 24 13.54 13.09 12.66
CA TYR A 24 12.49 12.06 12.61
C TYR A 24 11.07 12.62 12.79
N PHE A 25 10.91 13.76 13.46
CA PHE A 25 9.62 14.45 13.51
C PHE A 25 9.21 14.94 12.12
N GLY A 26 10.15 15.46 11.33
CA GLY A 26 9.93 15.83 9.93
C GLY A 26 9.45 14.65 9.08
N VAL A 27 10.05 13.47 9.26
CA VAL A 27 9.61 12.25 8.55
C VAL A 27 8.19 11.83 8.96
N ALA A 28 7.86 11.93 10.25
CA ALA A 28 6.51 11.65 10.73
C ALA A 28 5.47 12.63 10.13
N ILE A 29 5.79 13.93 10.10
CA ILE A 29 4.93 14.93 9.48
C ILE A 29 4.82 14.74 7.96
N ALA A 30 5.87 14.27 7.28
CA ALA A 30 5.79 13.92 5.87
C ALA A 30 4.81 12.78 5.60
N ALA A 31 4.72 11.79 6.49
CA ALA A 31 3.72 10.73 6.41
C ALA A 31 2.28 11.30 6.53
N VAL A 32 2.06 12.21 7.48
CA VAL A 32 0.77 12.93 7.63
C VAL A 32 0.47 13.78 6.40
N GLY A 33 1.48 14.46 5.85
CA GLY A 33 1.38 15.26 4.64
C GLY A 33 0.98 14.43 3.42
N MET A 34 1.53 13.21 3.28
CA MET A 34 1.10 12.28 2.24
C MET A 34 -0.41 12.01 2.35
N LEU A 35 -0.92 11.75 3.56
CA LEU A 35 -2.34 11.50 3.83
C LEU A 35 -3.25 12.75 3.79
N SER A 36 -2.71 13.96 3.57
CA SER A 36 -3.53 15.20 3.54
C SER A 36 -4.61 15.20 2.47
N ILE A 37 -4.38 14.51 1.35
CA ILE A 37 -5.32 14.34 0.24
C ILE A 37 -6.10 13.02 0.30
N LEU A 38 -6.14 12.38 1.48
CA LEU A 38 -6.78 11.07 1.67
C LEU A 38 -8.24 11.07 1.21
N GLY A 39 -9.00 12.14 1.47
CA GLY A 39 -10.40 12.22 1.04
C GLY A 39 -10.59 12.07 -0.48
N ILE A 40 -9.72 12.72 -1.26
CA ILE A 40 -9.75 12.63 -2.74
C ILE A 40 -9.26 11.26 -3.20
N SER A 41 -8.18 10.76 -2.59
CA SER A 41 -7.58 9.47 -2.94
C SER A 41 -8.53 8.31 -2.64
N LEU A 42 -9.25 8.37 -1.51
CA LEU A 42 -10.23 7.36 -1.12
C LEU A 42 -11.47 7.41 -2.02
N ALA A 43 -11.94 8.61 -2.40
CA ALA A 43 -13.05 8.76 -3.34
C ALA A 43 -12.71 8.16 -4.72
N THR A 44 -11.47 8.33 -5.18
CA THR A 44 -11.01 7.76 -6.47
C THR A 44 -10.73 6.26 -6.40
N ASP A 45 -10.36 5.72 -5.24
CA ASP A 45 -10.27 4.27 -5.02
C ASP A 45 -11.66 3.62 -4.97
N ALA A 46 -12.60 4.22 -4.22
CA ALA A 46 -13.99 3.77 -4.12
C ALA A 46 -14.75 3.81 -5.45
N TYR A 47 -14.33 4.68 -6.37
CA TYR A 47 -14.88 4.75 -7.72
C TYR A 47 -14.77 3.41 -8.48
N GLY A 48 -13.67 2.67 -8.34
CA GLY A 48 -13.44 1.42 -9.08
C GLY A 48 -14.51 0.35 -8.80
N PRO A 49 -14.70 -0.09 -7.54
CA PRO A 49 -15.72 -1.08 -7.20
C PRO A 49 -17.16 -0.65 -7.53
N ILE A 50 -17.46 0.66 -7.51
CA ILE A 50 -18.79 1.16 -7.90
C ILE A 50 -19.02 0.90 -9.39
N VAL A 51 -18.03 1.17 -10.22
CA VAL A 51 -18.13 0.99 -11.66
C VAL A 51 -18.11 -0.48 -12.07
N ASP A 52 -17.28 -1.32 -11.44
CA ASP A 52 -17.27 -2.78 -11.66
C ASP A 52 -18.68 -3.39 -11.44
N ASN A 53 -19.36 -2.99 -10.36
CA ASN A 53 -20.75 -3.39 -10.12
C ASN A 53 -21.72 -2.85 -11.19
N ALA A 54 -21.54 -1.60 -11.62
CA ALA A 54 -22.37 -1.02 -12.68
C ALA A 54 -22.18 -1.73 -14.03
N GLU A 55 -20.95 -2.15 -14.33
CA GLU A 55 -20.58 -2.95 -15.49
C GLU A 55 -21.26 -4.32 -15.44
N SER A 56 -21.13 -5.01 -14.30
CA SER A 56 -21.77 -6.31 -14.05
C SER A 56 -23.30 -6.23 -14.17
N ILE A 57 -23.93 -5.19 -13.61
CA ILE A 57 -25.37 -4.94 -13.75
C ILE A 57 -25.74 -4.71 -15.23
N ALA A 58 -24.96 -3.92 -15.97
CA ALA A 58 -25.22 -3.68 -17.39
C ALA A 58 -25.08 -4.95 -18.25
N ARG A 59 -24.19 -5.88 -17.87
CA ARG A 59 -24.11 -7.21 -18.49
C ARG A 59 -25.33 -8.05 -18.16
N MET A 60 -25.65 -8.24 -16.88
CA MET A 60 -26.73 -9.11 -16.40
C MET A 60 -28.12 -8.62 -16.83
N ALA A 61 -28.35 -7.31 -16.88
CA ALA A 61 -29.61 -6.72 -17.30
C ALA A 61 -29.73 -6.58 -18.84
N HIS A 62 -28.80 -7.14 -19.61
CA HIS A 62 -28.80 -7.08 -21.08
C HIS A 62 -28.94 -5.67 -21.67
N LEU A 63 -28.33 -4.67 -21.02
CA LEU A 63 -28.39 -3.29 -21.50
C LEU A 63 -27.66 -3.12 -22.84
N GLY A 64 -28.04 -2.08 -23.59
CA GLY A 64 -27.51 -1.81 -24.93
C GLY A 64 -25.99 -1.64 -24.99
N GLN A 65 -25.42 -1.90 -26.17
CA GLN A 65 -23.97 -1.90 -26.39
C GLN A 65 -23.29 -0.58 -26.00
N ASN A 66 -23.98 0.55 -26.17
CA ASN A 66 -23.46 1.87 -25.77
C ASN A 66 -23.27 2.00 -24.26
N THR A 67 -24.17 1.41 -23.45
CA THR A 67 -24.07 1.43 -21.98
C THR A 67 -22.91 0.55 -21.52
N ARG A 68 -22.80 -0.67 -22.07
CA ARG A 68 -21.71 -1.60 -21.76
C ARG A 68 -20.33 -1.03 -22.11
N LYS A 69 -20.17 -0.47 -23.31
CA LYS A 69 -18.92 0.18 -23.73
C LYS A 69 -18.53 1.36 -22.84
N ARG A 70 -19.52 2.06 -22.26
CA ARG A 70 -19.24 3.14 -21.30
C ARG A 70 -18.78 2.56 -19.96
N THR A 71 -19.48 1.58 -19.41
CA THR A 71 -19.11 0.97 -18.13
C THR A 71 -17.76 0.26 -18.19
N GLU A 72 -17.44 -0.44 -19.29
CA GLU A 72 -16.12 -1.06 -19.51
C GLU A 72 -14.99 -0.03 -19.47
N LYS A 73 -15.13 1.11 -20.17
CA LYS A 73 -14.12 2.18 -20.14
C LYS A 73 -13.94 2.80 -18.74
N LEU A 74 -15.04 2.91 -17.99
CA LEU A 74 -14.99 3.44 -16.64
C LEU A 74 -14.34 2.42 -15.68
N ASP A 75 -14.54 1.11 -15.89
CA ASP A 75 -13.93 0.05 -15.08
C ASP A 75 -12.42 -0.04 -15.30
N GLU A 76 -11.97 0.08 -16.55
CA GLU A 76 -10.54 0.20 -16.87
C GLU A 76 -9.87 1.37 -16.13
N LEU A 77 -10.56 2.52 -16.04
CA LEU A 77 -10.12 3.65 -15.24
C LEU A 77 -10.12 3.33 -13.75
N GLY A 78 -11.18 2.67 -13.24
CA GLY A 78 -11.30 2.23 -11.86
C GLY A 78 -10.17 1.29 -11.41
N ASN A 79 -9.76 0.37 -12.27
CA ASN A 79 -8.62 -0.52 -12.00
C ASN A 79 -7.30 0.26 -11.88
N SER A 80 -7.13 1.31 -12.67
CA SER A 80 -5.97 2.20 -12.59
C SER A 80 -5.96 3.05 -11.31
N THR A 81 -7.12 3.58 -10.90
CA THR A 81 -7.23 4.35 -9.65
C THR A 81 -7.05 3.45 -8.41
N ALA A 82 -7.53 2.21 -8.44
CA ALA A 82 -7.31 1.25 -7.38
C ALA A 82 -5.83 0.89 -7.21
N ALA A 83 -5.08 0.76 -8.32
CA ALA A 83 -3.63 0.56 -8.26
C ALA A 83 -2.91 1.77 -7.63
N MET A 84 -3.34 2.99 -7.96
CA MET A 84 -2.82 4.22 -7.36
C MET A 84 -3.12 4.27 -5.84
N GLY A 85 -4.34 3.92 -5.42
CA GLY A 85 -4.74 3.84 -4.02
C GLY A 85 -3.87 2.87 -3.21
N LYS A 86 -3.58 1.69 -3.75
CA LYS A 86 -2.66 0.71 -3.15
C LYS A 86 -1.24 1.26 -3.00
N GLY A 87 -0.74 1.96 -4.03
CA GLY A 87 0.59 2.59 -3.98
C GLY A 87 0.69 3.64 -2.88
N PHE A 88 -0.33 4.48 -2.76
CA PHE A 88 -0.44 5.50 -1.72
C PHE A 88 -0.52 4.90 -0.30
N ALA A 89 -1.29 3.83 -0.13
CA ALA A 89 -1.36 3.10 1.13
C ALA A 89 0.00 2.51 1.54
N ILE A 90 0.74 1.91 0.59
CA ILE A 90 2.07 1.34 0.86
C ILE A 90 3.09 2.44 1.20
N GLY A 91 3.11 3.54 0.46
CA GLY A 91 4.04 4.65 0.71
C GLY A 91 3.82 5.30 2.07
N SER A 92 2.56 5.57 2.42
CA SER A 92 2.21 6.16 3.73
C SER A 92 2.50 5.19 4.87
N ALA A 93 2.24 3.89 4.68
CA ALA A 93 2.59 2.87 5.66
C ALA A 93 4.11 2.79 5.90
N ALA A 94 4.95 2.91 4.86
CA ALA A 94 6.40 2.88 5.00
C ALA A 94 6.92 4.07 5.85
N LEU A 95 6.48 5.30 5.53
CA LEU A 95 6.86 6.49 6.29
C LEU A 95 6.34 6.46 7.73
N THR A 96 5.09 6.03 7.92
CA THR A 96 4.47 5.91 9.25
C THR A 96 5.17 4.84 10.08
N SER A 97 5.54 3.71 9.48
CA SER A 97 6.28 2.64 10.18
C SER A 97 7.62 3.15 10.71
N LEU A 98 8.33 4.00 9.96
CA LEU A 98 9.56 4.61 10.45
C LEU A 98 9.29 5.54 11.65
N ALA A 99 8.25 6.38 11.58
CA ALA A 99 7.89 7.27 12.68
C ALA A 99 7.57 6.50 13.97
N LEU A 100 6.83 5.39 13.84
CA LEU A 100 6.54 4.48 14.95
C LEU A 100 7.82 3.78 15.46
N PHE A 101 8.73 3.41 14.55
CA PHE A 101 10.00 2.80 14.93
C PHE A 101 10.90 3.74 15.73
N VAL A 102 10.94 5.02 15.37
CA VAL A 102 11.66 6.04 16.16
C VAL A 102 11.02 6.21 17.53
N SER A 103 9.69 6.24 17.60
CA SER A 103 8.97 6.29 18.88
C SER A 103 9.28 5.07 19.75
N TYR A 104 9.37 3.88 19.14
CA TYR A 104 9.76 2.65 19.83
C TYR A 104 11.18 2.73 20.41
N ILE A 105 12.16 3.24 19.66
CA ILE A 105 13.53 3.45 20.14
C ILE A 105 13.54 4.38 21.37
N GLY A 106 12.79 5.47 21.31
CA GLY A 106 12.67 6.43 22.42
C GLY A 106 12.07 5.81 23.68
N LEU A 107 10.98 5.04 23.55
CA LEU A 107 10.30 4.39 24.66
C LEU A 107 11.13 3.27 25.30
N THR A 108 11.85 2.51 24.48
CA THR A 108 12.71 1.41 24.95
C THR A 108 14.06 1.88 25.48
N LYS A 109 14.36 3.19 25.36
CA LYS A 109 15.66 3.79 25.71
C LYS A 109 16.84 3.12 25.00
N LEU A 110 16.60 2.59 23.79
CA LEU A 110 17.65 2.06 22.95
C LEU A 110 18.53 3.21 22.48
N THR A 111 19.84 3.12 22.71
CA THR A 111 20.80 4.15 22.30
C THR A 111 21.18 4.02 20.82
N SER A 112 21.20 2.79 20.30
CA SER A 112 21.52 2.49 18.90
C SER A 112 20.98 1.13 18.49
N ILE A 113 20.72 0.98 17.18
CA ILE A 113 20.40 -0.31 16.56
C ILE A 113 21.58 -0.69 15.69
N ASP A 114 22.32 -1.68 16.17
CA ASP A 114 23.54 -2.15 15.54
C ASP A 114 23.27 -3.47 14.80
N LEU A 115 23.33 -3.42 13.47
CA LEU A 115 23.09 -4.57 12.60
C LEU A 115 24.18 -5.65 12.73
N THR A 116 25.33 -5.34 13.33
CA THR A 116 26.40 -6.33 13.57
C THR A 116 26.06 -7.27 14.73
N LYS A 117 25.12 -6.88 15.60
CA LYS A 117 24.69 -7.71 16.73
C LYS A 117 23.78 -8.83 16.25
N THR A 118 24.12 -10.06 16.62
CA THR A 118 23.36 -11.26 16.24
C THR A 118 21.86 -11.17 16.53
N PRO A 119 21.38 -10.69 17.69
CA PRO A 119 19.94 -10.61 17.95
C PRO A 119 19.20 -9.67 16.98
N VAL A 120 19.83 -8.56 16.57
CA VAL A 120 19.25 -7.59 15.63
C VAL A 120 19.18 -8.20 14.23
N MET A 121 20.26 -8.86 13.80
CA MET A 121 20.31 -9.53 12.50
C MET A 121 19.29 -10.67 12.40
N VAL A 122 19.13 -11.48 13.46
CA VAL A 122 18.10 -12.52 13.54
C VAL A 122 16.70 -11.91 13.42
N GLY A 123 16.44 -10.82 14.17
CA GLY A 123 15.17 -10.09 14.08
C GLY A 123 14.89 -9.54 12.68
N LEU A 124 15.92 -9.01 12.00
CA LEU A 124 15.81 -8.50 10.64
C LEU A 124 15.41 -9.60 9.65
N PHE A 125 16.05 -10.77 9.70
CA PHE A 125 15.71 -11.88 8.80
C PHE A 125 14.31 -12.45 9.06
N ILE A 126 13.93 -12.62 10.34
CA ILE A 126 12.58 -13.06 10.70
C ILE A 126 11.55 -12.03 10.21
N GLY A 127 11.79 -10.74 10.46
CA GLY A 127 10.91 -9.66 10.01
C GLY A 127 10.76 -9.58 8.50
N ALA A 128 11.87 -9.70 7.75
CA ALA A 128 11.87 -9.68 6.29
C ALA A 128 11.14 -10.88 5.67
N MET A 129 11.09 -12.02 6.37
CA MET A 129 10.36 -13.21 5.95
C MET A 129 8.83 -13.08 6.15
N MET A 130 8.37 -12.26 7.10
CA MET A 130 6.95 -12.17 7.46
C MET A 130 6.01 -11.84 6.29
N PRO A 131 6.31 -10.87 5.38
CA PRO A 131 5.47 -10.61 4.22
C PRO A 131 5.29 -11.84 3.33
N PHE A 132 6.32 -12.66 3.13
CA PHE A 132 6.25 -13.86 2.31
C PHE A 132 5.38 -14.95 2.95
N ILE A 133 5.51 -15.16 4.26
CA ILE A 133 4.64 -16.09 5.00
C ILE A 133 3.18 -15.64 4.90
N PHE A 134 2.92 -14.34 5.12
CA PHE A 134 1.57 -13.80 5.02
C PHE A 134 0.98 -13.97 3.61
N SER A 135 1.77 -13.69 2.57
CA SER A 135 1.36 -13.93 1.17
C SER A 135 1.08 -15.41 0.90
N ALA A 136 1.93 -16.33 1.38
CA ALA A 136 1.71 -17.77 1.20
C ALA A 136 0.41 -18.25 1.86
N LEU A 137 0.11 -17.77 3.07
CA LEU A 137 -1.13 -18.10 3.78
C LEU A 137 -2.38 -17.58 3.05
N THR A 138 -2.34 -16.33 2.58
CA THR A 138 -3.47 -15.72 1.86
C THR A 138 -3.69 -16.38 0.50
N MET A 139 -2.64 -16.62 -0.29
CA MET A 139 -2.74 -17.31 -1.58
C MET A 139 -3.22 -18.75 -1.44
N ASN A 140 -2.75 -19.50 -0.44
CA ASN A 140 -3.23 -20.85 -0.17
C ASN A 140 -4.72 -20.87 0.23
N SER A 141 -5.16 -19.87 1.01
CA SER A 141 -6.57 -19.75 1.41
C SER A 141 -7.47 -19.46 0.21
N VAL A 142 -7.07 -18.54 -0.68
CA VAL A 142 -7.78 -18.26 -1.93
C VAL A 142 -7.81 -19.49 -2.84
N GLY A 143 -6.68 -20.20 -2.99
CA GLY A 143 -6.61 -21.42 -3.81
C GLY A 143 -7.55 -22.53 -3.32
N LYS A 144 -7.59 -22.77 -2.00
CA LYS A 144 -8.52 -23.73 -1.39
C LYS A 144 -9.98 -23.35 -1.61
N ALA A 145 -10.32 -22.06 -1.55
CA ALA A 145 -11.67 -21.59 -1.78
C ALA A 145 -12.06 -21.71 -3.26
N ALA A 146 -11.17 -21.32 -4.18
CA ALA A 146 -11.39 -21.44 -5.62
C ALA A 146 -11.61 -22.90 -6.05
N TYR A 147 -10.84 -23.86 -5.52
CA TYR A 147 -11.00 -25.28 -5.81
C TYR A 147 -12.34 -25.87 -5.33
N LYS A 148 -13.06 -25.20 -4.42
CA LYS A 148 -14.41 -25.62 -4.00
C LYS A 148 -15.53 -25.02 -4.85
N ILE A 149 -15.24 -23.96 -5.60
CA ILE A 149 -16.20 -23.27 -6.48
C ILE A 149 -16.24 -23.92 -7.86
N ILE A 150 -15.12 -24.52 -8.28
CA ILE A 150 -14.98 -25.34 -9.48
C ILE A 150 -15.42 -26.77 -9.15
#